data_AF-A0A820KGC4-F1
#
_entry.id   AF-A0A820KGC4-F1
#
_cell.length_a   1.000
_cell.length_b   1.000
_cell.length_c   1.000
_cell.angle_alpha   90.00
_cell.angle_beta   90.00
_cell.angle_gamma   90.00
#
_symmetry.space_group_name_H-M   'P 1'
#
loop_
_entity.id
_entity.type
_entity.pdbx_description
1 polymer ?
#
loop_
_entity_poly.entity_id
_entity_poly.type
_entity_poly.pdbx_seq_one_letter_code
_entity_poly.pdbx_strand_id
1 'polypeptide(L)'
;QVSKILNFVQYTIQTRKVNLLVIDNIKRNKQNYTLAVDSKLLEFTISVSGANPQVILIDPSKKTLNPRDWFTRLLRLKEVYILNVKHPMIGQWQIQVTSSSAHSIRITGLSRLIFRHGFSSNPVTDLIRTRRQPMQGSLTYLILEINNKDDIRNAEQIELIDLFGNVLVNETIQESPFIPSFYSTIEKFQPPIHNSFFYIRLTGIDSSGHRFQR
;
A
#
# COMPACT_ATOMS: atom_id res chain seq x y z
N GLN A 1 1.04 -28.42 9.14
CA GLN A 1 1.25 -27.29 8.21
C GLN A 1 0.38 -26.08 8.58
N VAL A 2 -0.90 -26.29 8.90
CA VAL A 2 -1.87 -25.24 9.31
C VAL A 2 -1.45 -24.48 10.59
N SER A 3 -0.84 -25.15 11.58
CA SER A 3 -0.42 -24.54 12.86
C SER A 3 0.64 -23.44 12.72
N LYS A 4 1.61 -23.60 11.81
CA LYS A 4 2.66 -22.58 11.57
C LYS A 4 2.09 -21.31 10.93
N ILE A 5 1.04 -21.44 10.12
CA ILE A 5 0.35 -20.33 9.46
C ILE A 5 -0.47 -19.56 10.49
N LEU A 6 -1.26 -20.26 11.31
CA LEU A 6 -2.09 -19.64 12.36
C LEU A 6 -1.26 -18.84 13.37
N ASN A 7 -0.13 -19.39 13.83
CA ASN A 7 0.76 -18.69 14.75
C ASN A 7 1.38 -17.43 14.14
N PHE A 8 1.54 -17.34 12.82
CA PHE A 8 2.02 -16.12 12.16
C PHE A 8 0.92 -15.07 12.05
N VAL A 9 -0.32 -15.51 11.76
CA VAL A 9 -1.50 -14.64 11.55
C VAL A 9 -2.03 -14.04 12.85
N GLN A 10 -2.02 -14.77 13.96
CA GLN A 10 -2.56 -14.30 15.25
C GLN A 10 -1.84 -13.05 15.80
N TYR A 11 -0.61 -12.77 15.38
CA TYR A 11 0.12 -11.56 15.82
C TYR A 11 -0.27 -10.28 15.07
N THR A 12 -1.17 -10.33 14.07
CA THR A 12 -1.47 -9.19 13.18
C THR A 12 -2.89 -8.64 13.33
N ILE A 13 -3.44 -8.63 14.55
CA ILE A 13 -4.60 -7.77 14.86
C ILE A 13 -4.05 -6.45 15.40
N GLN A 14 -3.75 -5.53 14.50
CA GLN A 14 -3.28 -4.19 14.87
C GLN A 14 -4.09 -3.16 14.11
N THR A 15 -4.63 -2.19 14.84
CA THR A 15 -5.47 -1.07 14.38
C THR A 15 -4.76 -0.07 13.46
N ARG A 16 -3.60 -0.45 12.90
CA ARG A 16 -2.65 0.38 12.16
C ARG A 16 -2.08 -0.33 10.93
N LYS A 17 -2.73 -1.41 10.50
CA LYS A 17 -2.33 -2.17 9.31
C LYS A 17 -2.75 -1.41 8.04
N VAL A 18 -1.81 -1.18 7.14
CA VAL A 18 -2.02 -0.53 5.84
C VAL A 18 -1.65 -1.47 4.69
N ASN A 19 -2.27 -1.30 3.54
CA ASN A 19 -1.86 -2.00 2.31
C ASN A 19 -0.83 -1.13 1.60
N LEU A 20 0.31 -1.71 1.21
CA LEU A 20 1.37 -0.97 0.52
C LEU A 20 1.48 -1.38 -0.95
N LEU A 21 1.11 -2.62 -1.25
CA LEU A 21 1.07 -3.17 -2.60
C LEU A 21 0.17 -4.41 -2.63
N VAL A 22 -0.68 -4.52 -3.64
CA VAL A 22 -1.50 -5.71 -3.88
C VAL A 22 -1.44 -6.05 -5.36
N ILE A 23 -0.94 -7.23 -5.70
CA ILE A 23 -0.79 -7.69 -7.08
C ILE A 23 -1.23 -9.14 -7.20
N ASP A 24 -2.03 -9.45 -8.22
CA ASP A 24 -2.37 -10.79 -8.69
C ASP A 24 -1.72 -10.99 -10.04
N ASN A 25 -0.61 -11.72 -10.07
CA ASN A 25 0.13 -11.97 -11.28
C ASN A 25 -0.27 -13.33 -11.88
N ILE A 26 -0.77 -13.29 -13.11
CA ILE A 26 -1.18 -14.48 -13.85
C ILE A 26 0.03 -15.13 -14.56
N LYS A 27 1.14 -14.40 -14.72
CA LYS A 27 2.30 -14.82 -15.50
C LYS A 27 3.41 -15.44 -14.65
N ARG A 28 4.13 -16.40 -15.26
CA ARG A 28 5.31 -17.07 -14.69
C ARG A 28 6.58 -16.26 -14.98
N ASN A 29 6.70 -15.08 -14.41
CA ASN A 29 7.84 -14.20 -14.66
C ASN A 29 8.41 -13.57 -13.40
N LYS A 30 9.66 -13.12 -13.52
CA LYS A 30 10.31 -12.27 -12.52
C LYS A 30 9.69 -10.89 -12.59
N GLN A 31 9.27 -10.38 -11.44
CA GLN A 31 8.70 -9.04 -11.29
C GLN A 31 9.52 -8.24 -10.29
N ASN A 32 9.69 -6.96 -10.59
CA ASN A 32 10.40 -6.01 -9.74
C ASN A 32 9.41 -4.94 -9.30
N TYR A 33 9.34 -4.69 -8.00
CA TYR A 33 8.52 -3.65 -7.40
C TYR A 33 9.40 -2.73 -6.56
N THR A 34 8.95 -1.49 -6.40
CA THR A 34 9.56 -0.53 -5.49
C THR A 34 8.62 -0.22 -4.34
N LEU A 35 9.19 -0.03 -3.15
CA LEU A 35 8.46 0.37 -1.96
C LEU A 35 9.17 1.55 -1.31
N ALA A 36 8.47 2.68 -1.21
CA ALA A 36 8.92 3.82 -0.43
C ALA A 36 8.68 3.55 1.06
N VAL A 37 9.75 3.52 1.86
CA VAL A 37 9.71 3.41 3.32
C VAL A 37 10.02 4.78 3.92
N ASP A 38 9.05 5.34 4.65
CA ASP A 38 9.13 6.61 5.38
C ASP A 38 9.29 6.40 6.89
N SER A 39 9.45 7.50 7.64
CA SER A 39 9.65 7.46 9.10
C SER A 39 8.47 6.92 9.90
N LYS A 40 7.27 6.84 9.32
CA LYS A 40 6.03 6.37 9.97
C LYS A 40 5.71 4.92 9.65
N LEU A 41 6.48 4.24 8.79
CA LEU A 41 6.33 2.82 8.50
C LEU A 41 7.24 1.99 9.42
N LEU A 42 6.64 1.37 10.44
CA LEU A 42 7.38 0.69 11.51
C LEU A 42 7.81 -0.73 11.13
N GLU A 43 6.99 -1.41 10.36
CA GLU A 43 7.28 -2.72 9.79
C GLU A 43 6.50 -2.89 8.49
N PHE A 44 6.99 -3.77 7.62
CA PHE A 44 6.22 -4.26 6.49
C PHE A 44 6.37 -5.77 6.34
N THR A 45 5.32 -6.39 5.83
CA THR A 45 5.23 -7.83 5.60
C THR A 45 4.92 -8.06 4.13
N ILE A 46 5.74 -8.89 3.48
CA ILE A 46 5.53 -9.36 2.12
C ILE A 46 5.03 -10.79 2.21
N SER A 47 3.88 -11.05 1.62
CA SER A 47 3.31 -12.38 1.44
C SER A 47 3.18 -12.68 -0.04
N VAL A 48 3.80 -13.78 -0.47
CA VAL A 48 3.69 -14.30 -1.84
C VAL A 48 3.10 -15.69 -1.77
N SER A 49 2.02 -15.91 -2.50
CA SER A 49 1.39 -17.23 -2.65
C SER A 49 1.46 -17.66 -4.11
N GLY A 50 1.93 -18.87 -4.37
CA GLY A 50 2.17 -19.42 -5.70
C GLY A 50 3.20 -20.56 -5.62
N ALA A 51 3.40 -21.32 -6.68
CA ALA A 51 4.34 -22.45 -6.66
C ALA A 51 5.79 -21.96 -6.52
N ASN A 52 6.51 -22.54 -5.55
CA ASN A 52 7.93 -22.29 -5.26
C ASN A 52 8.34 -20.81 -5.21
N PRO A 53 7.62 -19.96 -4.46
CA PRO A 53 7.84 -18.51 -4.54
C PRO A 53 9.19 -18.13 -3.93
N GLN A 54 9.90 -17.21 -4.58
CA GLN A 54 11.12 -16.59 -4.05
C GLN A 54 10.96 -15.07 -3.99
N VAL A 55 11.55 -14.47 -2.96
CA VAL A 55 11.61 -13.02 -2.77
C VAL A 55 13.05 -12.62 -2.51
N ILE A 56 13.53 -11.63 -3.25
CA ILE A 56 14.81 -10.95 -3.02
C ILE A 56 14.49 -9.52 -2.63
N LEU A 57 15.08 -9.07 -1.54
CA LEU A 57 14.98 -7.69 -1.09
C LEU A 57 16.31 -6.99 -1.24
N ILE A 58 16.26 -5.75 -1.69
CA ILE A 58 17.40 -4.86 -1.80
C ILE A 58 17.04 -3.60 -1.04
N ASP A 59 17.85 -3.29 -0.03
CA ASP A 59 17.64 -2.12 0.82
C ASP A 59 18.01 -0.81 0.11
N PRO A 60 17.72 0.35 0.71
CA PRO A 60 18.08 1.65 0.15
C PRO A 60 19.59 1.84 -0.08
N SER A 61 20.44 1.12 0.64
CA SER A 61 21.90 1.12 0.46
C SER A 61 22.39 0.20 -0.67
N LYS A 62 21.46 -0.39 -1.44
CA LYS A 62 21.71 -1.36 -2.51
C LYS A 62 22.27 -2.69 -2.04
N LYS A 63 22.17 -2.98 -0.74
CA LYS A 63 22.56 -4.28 -0.21
C LYS A 63 21.44 -5.28 -0.42
N THR A 64 21.77 -6.42 -1.05
CA THR A 64 20.85 -7.55 -1.09
C THR A 64 20.76 -8.14 0.30
N LEU A 65 19.54 -8.23 0.76
CA LEU A 65 19.20 -8.62 2.10
C LEU A 65 19.07 -10.13 2.21
N ASN A 66 19.95 -10.73 3.00
CA ASN A 66 19.92 -12.16 3.27
C ASN A 66 18.83 -12.48 4.31
N PRO A 67 17.92 -13.44 4.03
CA PRO A 67 16.97 -14.07 4.97
C PRO A 67 17.43 -14.30 6.41
N ARG A 68 18.72 -14.30 6.68
CA ARG A 68 19.31 -14.57 8.00
C ARG A 68 19.88 -13.35 8.71
N ASP A 69 20.15 -12.25 8.00
CA ASP A 69 21.02 -11.17 8.51
C ASP A 69 20.26 -10.04 9.22
N TRP A 70 18.92 -10.02 9.16
CA TRP A 70 18.10 -8.91 9.70
C TRP A 70 16.64 -9.27 10.03
N PHE A 71 16.22 -10.53 9.83
CA PHE A 71 14.80 -10.90 9.93
C PHE A 71 14.32 -11.13 11.34
N THR A 72 13.11 -10.65 11.62
CA THR A 72 12.38 -11.04 12.83
C THR A 72 11.56 -12.32 12.61
N ARG A 73 10.97 -12.57 11.41
CA ARG A 73 10.20 -13.80 11.10
C ARG A 73 10.12 -14.11 9.59
N LEU A 74 10.48 -15.34 9.19
CA LEU A 74 10.32 -15.90 7.84
C LEU A 74 9.47 -17.18 7.90
N LEU A 75 8.45 -17.27 7.05
CA LEU A 75 7.74 -18.52 6.78
C LEU A 75 7.90 -18.87 5.31
N ARG A 76 8.56 -19.99 5.04
CA ARG A 76 8.71 -20.53 3.68
C ARG A 76 8.13 -21.93 3.61
N LEU A 77 7.06 -22.07 2.84
CA LEU A 77 6.42 -23.32 2.48
C LEU A 77 6.50 -23.49 0.96
N LYS A 78 6.09 -24.66 0.45
CA LYS A 78 6.12 -24.97 -0.98
C LYS A 78 5.38 -23.93 -1.84
N GLU A 79 4.29 -23.39 -1.31
CA GLU A 79 3.35 -22.53 -2.06
C GLU A 79 3.24 -21.12 -1.47
N VAL A 80 3.98 -20.83 -0.40
CA VAL A 80 3.82 -19.59 0.36
C VAL A 80 5.18 -19.12 0.86
N TYR A 81 5.48 -17.86 0.62
CA TYR A 81 6.65 -17.17 1.16
C TYR A 81 6.17 -15.91 1.90
N ILE A 82 6.37 -15.85 3.21
CA ILE A 82 6.02 -14.70 4.04
C ILE A 82 7.25 -14.18 4.75
N LEU A 83 7.42 -12.87 4.67
CA LEU A 83 8.59 -12.17 5.10
C LEU A 83 8.21 -10.90 5.86
N ASN A 84 8.63 -10.77 7.11
CA ASN A 84 8.38 -9.56 7.91
C ASN A 84 9.69 -8.80 8.19
N VAL A 85 9.63 -7.49 7.93
CA VAL A 85 10.72 -6.52 8.12
C VAL A 85 10.32 -5.56 9.21
N LYS A 86 11.06 -5.56 10.32
CA LYS A 86 10.86 -4.61 11.42
C LYS A 86 11.91 -3.52 11.39
N HIS A 87 11.50 -2.30 11.73
CA HIS A 87 12.36 -1.12 11.72
C HIS A 87 13.14 -0.99 10.40
N PRO A 88 12.45 -1.00 9.25
CA PRO A 88 13.11 -0.93 7.95
C PRO A 88 13.90 0.39 7.82
N MET A 89 15.05 0.31 7.15
CA MET A 89 15.78 1.51 6.73
C MET A 89 14.88 2.41 5.87
N ILE A 90 14.87 3.70 6.17
CA ILE A 90 14.13 4.69 5.39
C ILE A 90 14.72 4.79 3.98
N GLY A 91 13.86 4.89 2.97
CA GLY A 91 14.25 5.05 1.57
C GLY A 91 13.54 4.11 0.63
N GLN A 92 14.10 3.98 -0.59
CA GLN A 92 13.51 3.16 -1.66
C GLN A 92 14.03 1.73 -1.59
N TRP A 93 13.12 0.80 -1.33
CA TRP A 93 13.38 -0.64 -1.35
C TRP A 93 13.05 -1.22 -2.70
N GLN A 94 13.86 -2.17 -3.18
CA GLN A 94 13.53 -2.96 -4.36
C GLN A 94 13.17 -4.38 -3.95
N ILE A 95 12.06 -4.87 -4.49
CA ILE A 95 11.49 -6.17 -4.19
C ILE A 95 11.43 -6.94 -5.49
N GLN A 96 12.16 -8.05 -5.58
CA GLN A 96 12.10 -8.95 -6.72
C GLN A 96 11.36 -10.22 -6.32
N VAL A 97 10.31 -10.56 -7.06
CA VAL A 97 9.50 -11.75 -6.80
C VAL A 97 9.53 -12.67 -8.01
N THR A 98 9.66 -13.97 -7.74
CA THR A 98 9.52 -15.02 -8.74
C THR A 98 8.63 -16.14 -8.23
N SER A 99 7.89 -16.79 -9.14
CA SER A 99 7.12 -18.01 -8.86
C SER A 99 7.01 -18.83 -10.16
N SER A 100 6.92 -20.15 -10.03
CA SER A 100 6.73 -21.06 -11.17
C SER A 100 5.28 -21.17 -11.64
N SER A 101 4.34 -20.47 -11.01
CA SER A 101 2.92 -20.42 -11.39
C SER A 101 2.39 -18.98 -11.36
N ALA A 102 1.10 -18.82 -11.69
CA ALA A 102 0.35 -17.65 -11.25
C ALA A 102 0.50 -17.50 -9.73
N HIS A 103 0.62 -16.26 -9.27
CA HIS A 103 0.94 -15.94 -7.88
C HIS A 103 0.34 -14.61 -7.45
N SER A 104 0.01 -14.50 -6.17
CA SER A 104 -0.48 -13.27 -5.55
C SER A 104 0.58 -12.70 -4.63
N ILE A 105 0.80 -11.40 -4.70
CA ILE A 105 1.70 -10.63 -3.83
C ILE A 105 0.84 -9.68 -3.00
N ARG A 106 1.07 -9.68 -1.70
CA ARG A 106 0.45 -8.76 -0.75
C ARG A 106 1.56 -8.17 0.11
N ILE A 107 1.73 -6.86 0.06
CA ILE A 107 2.61 -6.13 0.96
C ILE A 107 1.75 -5.27 1.87
N THR A 108 1.90 -5.49 3.17
CA THR A 108 1.18 -4.74 4.20
C THR A 108 2.16 -4.12 5.16
N GLY A 109 1.80 -2.99 5.74
CA GLY A 109 2.63 -2.25 6.68
C GLY A 109 1.95 -2.10 8.03
N LEU A 110 2.75 -1.94 9.09
CA LEU A 110 2.30 -1.29 10.32
C LEU A 110 2.72 0.17 10.23
N SER A 111 1.75 1.07 10.16
CA SER A 111 2.06 2.49 10.05
C SER A 111 1.34 3.35 11.07
N ARG A 112 2.04 4.39 11.55
CA ARG A 112 1.42 5.47 12.30
C ARG A 112 0.66 6.45 11.39
N LEU A 113 0.99 6.46 10.10
CA LEU A 113 0.31 7.24 9.08
C LEU A 113 -0.71 6.35 8.36
N ILE A 114 -1.98 6.65 8.55
CA ILE A 114 -3.11 5.97 7.91
C ILE A 114 -4.07 7.03 7.35
N PHE A 115 -4.86 6.66 6.36
CA PHE A 115 -5.92 7.52 5.85
C PHE A 115 -7.24 6.77 5.72
N ARG A 116 -8.32 7.53 5.81
CA ARG A 116 -9.67 7.11 5.44
C ARG A 116 -10.06 7.86 4.18
N HIS A 117 -11.00 7.30 3.43
CA HIS A 117 -11.43 7.89 2.17
C HIS A 117 -12.93 7.71 1.95
N GLY A 118 -13.44 8.50 1.02
CA GLY A 118 -14.76 8.33 0.44
C GLY A 118 -14.91 9.10 -0.86
N PHE A 119 -15.97 8.79 -1.60
CA PHE A 119 -16.30 9.37 -2.89
C PHE A 119 -17.53 10.25 -2.75
N SER A 120 -17.52 11.41 -3.39
CA SER A 120 -18.63 12.36 -3.35
C SER A 120 -18.77 13.10 -4.68
N SER A 121 -20.02 13.35 -5.08
CA SER A 121 -20.31 14.20 -6.24
C SER A 121 -20.02 15.69 -5.98
N ASN A 122 -19.83 16.08 -4.72
CA ASN A 122 -19.57 17.46 -4.30
C ASN A 122 -18.31 17.51 -3.42
N PRO A 123 -17.55 18.62 -3.42
CA PRO A 123 -16.45 18.80 -2.49
C PRO A 123 -17.04 18.92 -1.08
N VAL A 124 -16.81 17.90 -0.25
CA VAL A 124 -17.27 17.85 1.15
C VAL A 124 -16.07 17.80 2.07
N THR A 125 -16.24 18.29 3.29
CA THR A 125 -15.17 18.34 4.31
C THR A 125 -15.38 17.32 5.41
N ASP A 126 -16.19 16.29 5.16
CA ASP A 126 -16.44 15.20 6.09
C ASP A 126 -16.62 13.89 5.31
N LEU A 127 -16.28 12.76 5.94
CA LEU A 127 -16.48 11.43 5.33
C LEU A 127 -17.90 10.88 5.53
N ILE A 128 -18.72 11.50 6.39
CA ILE A 128 -20.08 11.00 6.69
C ILE A 128 -20.97 11.15 5.46
N ARG A 129 -20.80 12.24 4.69
CA ARG A 129 -21.53 12.53 3.45
C ARG A 129 -20.95 11.87 2.20
N THR A 130 -20.00 10.97 2.37
CA THR A 130 -19.34 10.27 1.26
C THR A 130 -19.83 8.83 1.11
N ARG A 131 -19.54 8.24 -0.06
CA ARG A 131 -19.75 6.82 -0.34
C ARG A 131 -18.42 6.08 -0.29
N ARG A 132 -18.43 4.80 0.11
CA ARG A 132 -17.21 3.97 0.11
C ARG A 132 -16.72 3.63 -1.30
N GLN A 133 -17.62 3.64 -2.28
CA GLN A 133 -17.33 3.35 -3.68
C GLN A 133 -17.90 4.48 -4.55
N PRO A 134 -17.24 4.81 -5.67
CA PRO A 134 -17.75 5.81 -6.59
C PRO A 134 -18.98 5.30 -7.34
N MET A 135 -19.86 6.22 -7.75
CA MET A 135 -20.99 5.86 -8.61
C MET A 135 -20.54 5.71 -10.05
N GLN A 136 -20.93 4.61 -10.69
CA GLN A 136 -20.56 4.33 -12.07
C GLN A 136 -21.11 5.40 -13.03
N GLY A 137 -20.29 5.77 -14.02
CA GLY A 137 -20.68 6.69 -15.08
C GLY A 137 -20.87 8.15 -14.63
N SER A 138 -20.53 8.47 -13.39
CA SER A 138 -20.60 9.83 -12.85
C SER A 138 -19.23 10.29 -12.38
N LEU A 139 -18.88 11.53 -12.72
CA LEU A 139 -17.68 12.17 -12.21
C LEU A 139 -17.76 12.34 -10.68
N THR A 140 -16.66 12.14 -9.98
CA THR A 140 -16.60 12.17 -8.51
C THR A 140 -15.34 12.87 -8.02
N TYR A 141 -15.43 13.44 -6.82
CA TYR A 141 -14.27 13.73 -5.99
C TYR A 141 -13.90 12.49 -5.18
N LEU A 142 -12.62 12.35 -4.86
CA LEU A 142 -12.14 11.48 -3.80
C LEU A 142 -11.75 12.38 -2.62
N ILE A 143 -12.39 12.15 -1.47
CA ILE A 143 -12.16 12.86 -0.21
C ILE A 143 -11.36 11.93 0.70
N LEU A 144 -10.36 12.49 1.36
CA LEU A 144 -9.45 11.78 2.25
C LEU A 144 -9.39 12.46 3.61
N GLU A 145 -9.15 11.66 4.64
CA GLU A 145 -8.79 12.14 5.96
C GLU A 145 -7.55 11.38 6.42
N ILE A 146 -6.47 12.11 6.66
CA ILE A 146 -5.23 11.56 7.20
C ILE A 146 -5.30 11.65 8.73
N ASN A 147 -4.91 10.59 9.43
CA ASN A 147 -5.12 10.50 10.88
C ASN A 147 -4.31 11.50 11.72
N ASN A 148 -3.18 11.98 11.20
CA ASN A 148 -2.35 12.96 11.86
C ASN A 148 -1.62 13.82 10.83
N LYS A 149 -2.04 15.08 10.68
CA LYS A 149 -1.42 16.03 9.73
C LYS A 149 0.05 16.30 10.06
N ASP A 150 0.43 16.31 11.33
CA ASP A 150 1.81 16.62 11.75
C ASP A 150 2.82 15.54 11.35
N ASP A 151 2.33 14.35 10.99
CA ASP A 151 3.17 13.26 10.48
C ASP A 151 3.54 13.41 9.01
N ILE A 152 2.94 14.38 8.29
CA ILE A 152 3.22 14.65 6.87
C ILE A 152 3.59 16.11 6.64
N ARG A 153 4.54 16.33 5.73
CA ARG A 153 4.79 17.66 5.17
C ARG A 153 3.76 17.99 4.10
N ASN A 154 3.52 17.04 3.20
CA ASN A 154 2.55 17.18 2.12
C ASN A 154 1.98 15.83 1.68
N ALA A 155 0.70 15.82 1.29
CA ALA A 155 0.09 14.71 0.57
C ALA A 155 -0.11 15.18 -0.88
N GLU A 156 0.42 14.43 -1.85
CA GLU A 156 0.63 14.93 -3.20
C GLU A 156 -0.37 14.34 -4.19
N GLN A 157 -0.47 13.01 -4.21
CA GLN A 157 -1.21 12.30 -5.27
C GLN A 157 -2.02 11.15 -4.70
N ILE A 158 -3.12 10.86 -5.38
CA ILE A 158 -3.86 9.62 -5.23
C ILE A 158 -3.83 8.84 -6.54
N GLU A 159 -3.73 7.53 -6.42
CA GLU A 159 -3.82 6.62 -7.55
C GLU A 159 -4.87 5.55 -7.26
N LEU A 160 -5.70 5.22 -8.27
CA LEU A 160 -6.53 4.02 -8.24
C LEU A 160 -5.80 2.94 -9.03
N ILE A 161 -5.46 1.84 -8.37
CA ILE A 161 -4.60 0.80 -8.92
C ILE A 161 -5.37 -0.50 -8.98
N ASP A 162 -5.38 -1.16 -10.14
CA ASP A 162 -6.01 -2.46 -10.29
C ASP A 162 -5.24 -3.58 -9.56
N LEU A 163 -5.80 -4.79 -9.58
CA LEU A 163 -5.15 -5.97 -9.00
C LEU A 163 -3.87 -6.39 -9.74
N PHE A 164 -3.58 -5.85 -10.93
CA PHE A 164 -2.39 -6.19 -11.70
C PHE A 164 -1.26 -5.16 -11.51
N GLY A 165 -1.51 -4.08 -10.77
CA GLY A 165 -0.57 -2.99 -10.54
C GLY A 165 -0.64 -1.86 -11.56
N ASN A 166 -1.64 -1.86 -12.44
CA ASN A 166 -1.84 -0.79 -13.40
C ASN A 166 -2.55 0.38 -12.71
N VAL A 167 -2.03 1.58 -12.93
CA VAL A 167 -2.65 2.82 -12.48
C VAL A 167 -3.81 3.15 -13.42
N LEU A 168 -5.04 3.10 -12.92
CA LEU A 168 -6.27 3.41 -13.64
C LEU A 168 -6.59 4.91 -13.62
N VAL A 169 -6.28 5.56 -12.50
CA VAL A 169 -6.49 6.99 -12.24
C VAL A 169 -5.29 7.50 -11.46
N ASN A 170 -4.82 8.71 -11.76
CA ASN A 170 -3.79 9.41 -11.03
C ASN A 170 -4.20 10.89 -10.91
N GLU A 171 -4.52 11.33 -9.71
CA GLU A 171 -5.00 12.69 -9.45
C GLU A 171 -4.13 13.39 -8.41
N THR A 172 -3.95 14.70 -8.60
CA THR A 172 -3.37 15.55 -7.57
C THR A 172 -4.43 15.87 -6.52
N ILE A 173 -4.00 15.95 -5.27
CA ILE A 173 -4.87 16.32 -4.15
C ILE A 173 -4.43 17.62 -3.51
N GLN A 174 -5.39 18.27 -2.85
CA GLN A 174 -5.17 19.49 -2.08
C GLN A 174 -5.77 19.35 -0.69
N GLU A 175 -5.11 19.96 0.29
CA GLU A 175 -5.64 20.05 1.65
C GLU A 175 -6.85 21.00 1.68
N SER A 176 -7.83 20.69 2.53
CA SER A 176 -8.93 21.60 2.80
C SER A 176 -8.39 22.87 3.45
N PRO A 177 -8.75 24.06 2.95
CA PRO A 177 -8.36 25.31 3.58
C PRO A 177 -9.06 25.55 4.93
N PHE A 178 -10.08 24.73 5.27
CA PHE A 178 -10.92 24.91 6.46
C PHE A 178 -10.75 23.80 7.49
N ILE A 179 -10.40 22.58 7.07
CA ILE A 179 -10.31 21.43 7.96
C ILE A 179 -8.94 20.75 7.81
N PRO A 180 -8.03 20.91 8.78
CA PRO A 180 -6.73 20.26 8.78
C PRO A 180 -6.87 18.74 8.61
N SER A 181 -5.90 18.13 7.91
CA SER A 181 -5.87 16.68 7.64
C SER A 181 -6.91 16.15 6.65
N PHE A 182 -7.85 16.98 6.19
CA PHE A 182 -8.77 16.61 5.11
C PHE A 182 -8.20 17.02 3.76
N TYR A 183 -8.29 16.13 2.78
CA TYR A 183 -7.84 16.37 1.41
C TYR A 183 -8.91 16.00 0.40
N SER A 184 -8.85 16.59 -0.78
CA SER A 184 -9.66 16.17 -1.91
C SER A 184 -8.85 16.18 -3.20
N THR A 185 -9.31 15.45 -4.21
CA THR A 185 -8.91 15.75 -5.60
C THR A 185 -9.27 17.20 -5.94
N ILE A 186 -8.45 17.83 -6.78
CA ILE A 186 -8.68 19.23 -7.20
C ILE A 186 -9.94 19.32 -8.05
N GLU A 187 -10.10 18.38 -8.98
CA GLU A 187 -11.26 18.28 -9.87
C GLU A 187 -11.98 16.95 -9.69
N LYS A 188 -13.15 16.83 -10.33
CA LYS A 188 -13.83 15.54 -10.42
C LYS A 188 -13.15 14.71 -11.50
N PHE A 189 -12.98 13.42 -11.24
CA PHE A 189 -12.46 12.47 -12.21
C PHE A 189 -13.50 11.40 -12.55
N GLN A 190 -13.29 10.73 -13.68
CA GLN A 190 -14.08 9.57 -14.07
C GLN A 190 -13.58 8.34 -13.31
N PRO A 191 -14.39 7.74 -12.41
CA PRO A 191 -13.98 6.52 -11.73
C PRO A 191 -13.82 5.35 -12.73
N PRO A 192 -13.01 4.33 -12.39
CA PRO A 192 -12.85 3.14 -13.20
C PRO A 192 -14.18 2.48 -13.60
N ILE A 193 -14.19 1.85 -14.77
CA ILE A 193 -15.36 1.18 -15.36
C ILE A 193 -15.69 -0.11 -14.54
N HIS A 194 -16.95 -0.57 -14.64
CA HIS A 194 -17.51 -1.71 -13.90
C HIS A 194 -16.63 -2.97 -13.86
N ASN A 195 -16.67 -3.69 -12.73
CA ASN A 195 -15.96 -4.95 -12.41
C ASN A 195 -14.45 -4.89 -12.16
N SER A 196 -13.82 -3.72 -12.26
CA SER A 196 -12.40 -3.58 -11.88
C SER A 196 -12.27 -3.33 -10.38
N PHE A 197 -11.81 -4.34 -9.64
CA PHE A 197 -11.32 -4.12 -8.27
C PHE A 197 -10.10 -3.20 -8.31
N PHE A 198 -10.06 -2.22 -7.42
CA PHE A 198 -8.93 -1.33 -7.27
C PHE A 198 -8.60 -1.04 -5.81
N TYR A 199 -7.37 -0.61 -5.57
CA TYR A 199 -6.90 -0.02 -4.32
C TYR A 199 -6.60 1.45 -4.52
N ILE A 200 -6.77 2.23 -3.47
CA ILE A 200 -6.31 3.62 -3.43
C ILE A 200 -4.90 3.62 -2.87
N ARG A 201 -3.97 4.24 -3.60
CA ARG A 201 -2.63 4.56 -3.11
C ARG A 201 -2.53 6.06 -2.90
N LEU A 202 -2.11 6.48 -1.71
CA LEU A 202 -1.78 7.85 -1.37
C LEU A 202 -0.26 8.00 -1.30
N THR A 203 0.28 9.00 -1.98
CA THR A 203 1.71 9.33 -1.93
C THR A 203 1.95 10.78 -1.51
N GLY A 204 3.13 11.02 -0.95
CA GLY A 204 3.55 12.35 -0.54
C GLY A 204 4.86 12.32 0.23
N ILE A 205 5.08 13.35 1.05
CA ILE A 205 6.29 13.56 1.83
C ILE A 205 5.94 13.59 3.32
N ASP A 206 6.61 12.75 4.10
CA ASP A 206 6.45 12.69 5.56
C ASP A 206 7.03 13.94 6.24
N SER A 207 6.77 14.08 7.54
CA SER A 207 7.28 15.19 8.36
C SER A 207 8.81 15.31 8.37
N SER A 208 9.52 14.24 8.02
CA SER A 208 10.98 14.15 8.01
C SER A 208 11.59 14.30 6.62
N GLY A 209 10.79 14.59 5.59
CA GLY A 209 11.25 14.82 4.22
C GLY A 209 11.37 13.57 3.35
N HIS A 210 10.86 12.42 3.77
CA HIS A 210 10.92 11.17 3.03
C HIS A 210 9.62 10.86 2.30
N ARG A 211 9.73 10.26 1.10
CA ARG A 211 8.56 9.80 0.35
C ARG A 211 7.84 8.68 1.09
N PHE A 212 6.52 8.81 1.23
CA PHE A 212 5.65 7.75 1.73
C PHE A 212 4.71 7.24 0.63
N GLN A 213 4.24 6.00 0.79
CA GLN A 213 3.09 5.45 0.07
C GLN A 213 2.20 4.69 1.04
N ARG A 214 0.89 4.84 0.94
CA ARG A 214 -0.12 4.13 1.76
C ARG A 214 -1.30 3.69 0.94
#